data_AF-A0A6P0VP41-F1
#
_entry.id   AF-A0A6P0VP41-F1
#
_cell.length_a   1.000
_cell.length_b   1.000
_cell.length_c   1.000
_cell.angle_alpha   90.00
_cell.angle_beta   90.00
_cell.angle_gamma   90.00
#
_symmetry.space_group_name_H-M   'P 1'
#
loop_
_entity.id
_entity.type
_entity.pdbx_description
1 polymer ?
#
loop_
_entity_poly.entity_id
_entity_poly.type
_entity_poly.pdbx_seq_one_letter_code
_entity_poly.pdbx_strand_id
1 'polypeptide(L)' 'YRVGVTEDGIIADYEPTNQSGWDYVEETPLEELLEPEAAGIGTEGLVPKEPLAQFRVVLWPNGNLEVDPLP' A
#
# COMPACT_ATOMS: atom_id res chain seq x y z
N TYR A 1 1.88 -7.30 2.58
CA TYR A 1 1.66 -5.86 2.82
C TYR A 1 0.17 -5.62 3.04
N ARG A 2 -0.19 -4.68 3.91
CA ARG A 2 -1.49 -4.00 3.86
C ARG A 2 -1.31 -2.83 2.91
N VAL A 3 -2.21 -2.67 1.93
CA VAL A 3 -2.14 -1.58 0.95
C VAL A 3 -3.45 -0.80 1.00
N GLY A 4 -3.34 0.51 1.23
CA GLY A 4 -4.45 1.46 1.24
C GLY A 4 -4.59 2.14 -0.11
N VAL A 5 -5.76 2.03 -0.71
CA VAL A 5 -6.04 2.46 -2.08
C VAL A 5 -7.24 3.41 -2.10
N THR A 6 -7.14 4.52 -2.84
CA THR A 6 -8.24 5.48 -3.04
C THR A 6 -9.34 4.88 -3.95
N GLU A 7 -10.48 5.56 -4.08
CA GLU A 7 -11.57 5.15 -5.00
C GLU A 7 -11.10 5.05 -6.47
N ASP A 8 -10.14 5.89 -6.86
CA ASP A 8 -9.54 5.91 -8.21
C ASP A 8 -8.47 4.83 -8.43
N GLY A 9 -8.18 4.00 -7.43
CA GLY A 9 -7.20 2.92 -7.54
C GLY A 9 -5.75 3.34 -7.26
N ILE A 10 -5.53 4.52 -6.67
CA ILE A 10 -4.19 5.05 -6.36
C ILE A 10 -3.73 4.50 -5.01
N ILE A 11 -2.50 3.99 -4.93
CA ILE A 11 -1.89 3.53 -3.68
C ILE A 11 -1.47 4.76 -2.87
N ALA A 12 -2.15 5.02 -1.76
CA ALA A 12 -1.87 6.16 -0.90
C ALA A 12 -1.14 5.78 0.39
N ASP A 13 -1.16 4.49 0.76
CA ASP A 13 -0.47 3.96 1.95
C ASP A 13 -0.09 2.49 1.76
N TYR A 14 0.99 2.04 2.39
CA TYR A 14 1.30 0.63 2.52
C TYR A 14 2.06 0.33 3.83
N GLU A 15 1.86 -0.87 4.36
CA GLU A 15 2.57 -1.34 5.56
C GLU A 15 3.01 -2.80 5.42
N PRO A 16 4.27 -3.13 5.73
CA PRO A 16 4.69 -4.52 5.90
C PRO A 16 4.01 -5.17 7.11
N THR A 17 3.36 -6.32 6.91
CA THR A 17 2.53 -6.97 7.94
C THR A 17 3.22 -8.16 8.63
N ASN A 18 4.43 -8.52 8.22
CA ASN A 18 5.22 -9.62 8.78
C ASN A 18 6.73 -9.38 8.55
N GLN A 19 7.58 -10.23 9.14
CA GLN A 19 9.05 -10.07 9.05
C GLN A 19 9.56 -10.06 7.61
N SER A 20 9.10 -11.00 6.76
CA SER A 20 9.51 -11.04 5.35
C SER A 20 9.13 -9.77 4.59
N GLY A 21 7.98 -9.18 4.90
CA GLY A 21 7.57 -7.91 4.30
C GLY A 21 8.53 -6.77 4.64
N TRP A 22 9.03 -6.74 5.89
CA TRP A 22 10.06 -5.77 6.31
C TRP A 22 11.40 -6.05 5.64
N ASP A 23 11.82 -7.31 5.59
CA ASP A 23 13.12 -7.71 5.04
C ASP A 23 13.24 -7.37 3.54
N TYR A 24 12.13 -7.40 2.80
CA TYR A 24 12.12 -7.26 1.34
C TYR A 24 11.41 -6.00 0.82
N VAL A 25 10.98 -5.06 1.69
CA VAL A 25 10.21 -3.87 1.27
C VAL A 25 10.94 -3.05 0.20
N GLU A 26 12.25 -2.90 0.32
CA GLU A 26 13.11 -2.16 -0.61
C GLU A 26 13.27 -2.86 -1.99
N GLU A 27 12.89 -4.14 -2.09
CA GLU A 27 12.90 -4.91 -3.34
C GLU A 27 11.54 -4.91 -4.06
N THR A 28 10.53 -4.25 -3.48
CA THR A 28 9.19 -4.17 -4.06
C THR A 28 8.98 -2.87 -4.84
N PRO A 29 8.09 -2.86 -5.84
CA PRO A 29 7.73 -1.61 -6.53
C PRO A 29 6.83 -0.69 -5.69
N LEU A 30 6.50 -1.03 -4.43
CA LEU A 30 5.48 -0.30 -3.65
C LEU A 30 5.86 1.15 -3.39
N GLU A 31 7.14 1.43 -3.12
CA GLU A 31 7.62 2.80 -2.90
C GLU A 31 7.49 3.67 -4.15
N GLU A 32 7.77 3.10 -5.33
CA GLU A 32 7.68 3.82 -6.61
C GLU A 32 6.23 4.11 -7.02
N LEU A 33 5.27 3.33 -6.52
CA LEU A 33 3.84 3.44 -6.80
C LEU A 33 3.08 4.28 -5.76
N LEU A 34 3.74 4.71 -4.68
CA LEU A 34 3.11 5.39 -3.57
C LEU A 34 2.85 6.88 -3.90
N GLU A 35 1.58 7.28 -3.82
CA GLU A 35 1.13 8.66 -4.00
C GLU A 35 0.27 9.09 -2.80
N PRO A 36 0.88 9.48 -1.67
CA PRO A 36 0.16 9.75 -0.42
C PRO A 36 -0.73 10.99 -0.53
N GLU A 37 -0.33 11.95 -1.37
CA GLU A 37 -1.05 13.19 -1.66
C GLU A 37 -2.42 12.94 -2.27
N ALA A 38 -2.63 11.81 -2.96
CA ALA A 38 -3.91 11.43 -3.55
C ALA A 38 -5.00 11.18 -2.48
N ALA A 39 -4.60 10.95 -1.22
CA ALA A 39 -5.50 10.88 -0.08
C ALA A 39 -5.33 12.06 0.89
N GLY A 40 -4.64 13.13 0.49
CA GLY A 40 -4.37 14.31 1.34
C GLY A 40 -3.35 14.09 2.45
N ILE A 41 -2.58 13.01 2.38
CA ILE A 41 -1.51 12.69 3.34
C ILE A 41 -0.25 13.45 2.94
N GLY A 42 0.37 14.17 3.88
CA GLY A 42 1.59 14.96 3.65
C GLY A 42 1.33 16.43 3.32
N THR A 43 0.25 16.72 2.60
CA THR A 43 -0.21 18.08 2.27
C THR A 43 -1.00 18.74 3.41
N GLU A 44 -1.98 18.06 4.00
CA GLU A 44 -2.89 18.63 5.01
C GLU A 44 -2.80 17.94 6.39
N GLY A 45 -1.93 16.94 6.52
CA GLY A 45 -1.71 16.18 7.74
C GLY A 45 -1.24 14.75 7.45
N LEU A 46 -1.04 13.95 8.51
CA LEU A 46 -0.64 12.54 8.38
C LEU A 46 -1.82 11.57 8.30
N VAL A 47 -3.04 12.07 8.46
CA VAL A 47 -4.26 11.26 8.44
C VAL A 47 -4.91 11.40 7.07
N PRO A 48 -5.24 10.29 6.38
CA PRO A 48 -5.95 10.33 5.10
C PRO A 48 -7.26 11.13 5.21
N LYS A 49 -7.54 11.97 4.22
CA LYS A 49 -8.78 12.74 4.08
C LYS A 49 -9.84 11.99 3.29
N GLU A 50 -9.40 11.13 2.37
CA GLU A 50 -10.24 10.25 1.58
C GLU A 50 -10.30 8.85 2.21
N PRO A 51 -11.43 8.13 2.11
CA PRO A 51 -11.50 6.73 2.50
C PRO A 51 -10.52 5.87 1.69
N LEU A 52 -9.81 4.98 2.37
CA LEU A 52 -8.90 4.03 1.73
C LEU A 52 -9.47 2.61 1.82
N ALA A 53 -9.72 1.99 0.67
CA ALA A 53 -9.94 0.55 0.60
C ALA A 53 -8.65 -0.18 1.00
N GLN A 54 -8.77 -1.21 1.85
CA GLN A 54 -7.63 -1.93 2.39
C GLN A 54 -7.51 -3.30 1.73
N PHE A 55 -6.31 -3.65 1.31
CA PHE A 55 -6.02 -4.95 0.70
C PHE A 55 -4.83 -5.61 1.37
N ARG A 56 -4.88 -6.94 1.49
CA ARG A 56 -3.70 -7.77 1.70
C ARG A 56 -3.08 -8.06 0.35
N VAL A 57 -1.82 -7.67 0.21
CA VAL A 57 -1.04 -7.88 -1.01
C VAL A 57 0.17 -8.75 -0.70
N VAL A 58 0.31 -9.87 -1.41
CA VAL A 58 1.46 -10.77 -1.33
C VAL A 58 2.22 -10.72 -2.66
N LEU A 59 3.47 -10.29 -2.59
CA LEU A 59 4.41 -10.25 -3.71
C LEU A 59 5.36 -11.45 -3.58
N TRP A 60 5.36 -12.32 -4.58
CA TRP A 60 6.23 -13.49 -4.61
C TRP A 60 7.51 -13.20 -5.42
N PRO A 61 8.68 -13.75 -5.04
CA PRO A 61 9.93 -13.53 -5.78
C PRO A 61 9.91 -13.98 -7.25
N ASN A 62 8.96 -14.83 -7.63
CA ASN A 62 8.75 -15.27 -9.02
C ASN A 62 7.89 -14.30 -9.84
N GLY A 63 7.51 -13.15 -9.28
CA GLY A 63 6.68 -12.13 -9.93
C GLY A 63 5.17 -12.36 -9.80
N ASN A 64 4.72 -13.41 -9.11
CA ASN A 64 3.30 -13.61 -8.84
C ASN A 64 2.79 -12.62 -7.80
N LEU A 65 1.53 -12.22 -7.95
CA LEU A 65 0.83 -11.29 -7.07
C LEU A 65 -0.49 -11.91 -6.60
N GLU A 66 -0.73 -11.86 -5.30
CA GLU A 66 -2.04 -12.18 -4.70
C GLU A 66 -2.60 -10.95 -4.01
N VAL A 67 -3.90 -10.70 -4.21
CA VAL A 67 -4.61 -9.54 -3.65
C VAL A 67 -5.93 -10.02 -3.05
N ASP A 68 -6.11 -9.79 -1.76
CA ASP A 68 -7.35 -10.06 -1.03
C ASP A 68 -7.89 -8.79 -0.39
N PRO A 69 -9.20 -8.53 -0.42
CA PRO A 69 -9.78 -7.42 0.32
C PRO A 69 -9.67 -7.66 1.84
N LEU A 70 -9.40 -6.60 2.59
CA LEU A 70 -9.46 -6.60 4.05
C LEU A 70 -10.79 -5.98 4.52
N PRO A 71 -11.39 -6.51 5.60
CA PRO A 71 -12.62 -5.98 6.18
C PRO A 71 -12.42 -4.65 6.92
#